data_AF-A0A925NI84-F1
#
_entry.id   AF-A0A925NI84-F1
#
_cell.length_a   1.000
_cell.length_b   1.000
_cell.length_c   1.000
_cell.angle_alpha   90.00
_cell.angle_beta   90.00
_cell.angle_gamma   90.00
#
_symmetry.space_group_name_H-M   'P 1'
#
loop_
_entity.id
_entity.type
_entity.pdbx_description
1 polymer ?
#
loop_
_entity_poly.entity_id
_entity_poly.type
_entity_poly.pdbx_seq_one_letter_code
_entity_poly.pdbx_strand_id
1 'polypeptide(L)'
;MSTQFSLWLYPLVMFAALALFLRLRLGLAWAWGFVIQVLLIGACGVAGLTIGPDWFFAPLGWLFFVVFSILPKILLSRLDTSVSLLRSKDAVKYAHQLRFFYWGQPGQFWLDMTRANALFLDRRVDDAMVILNSWEGRKIPNPVREVVYTYKLSGHAVLAQWEEIVKEYEEAAAQLDLKVSPRLSLAASRAYLEVGDADQSAFTLERSLLSESRSNSKNTALTLVPYFALLGALSETKNVLQIGSSGQDKLPNYVSTYWMARCYARAGQIGEAKVKLLLCQDEAKDAPQNWKVRIQNQLEKLNFGNSNELTGNVKEAIHRGSAIFSQCLFVEKVLSSRTSSPVVTSLAVLIFAIYIITDMHYLIDSPELRLASHALRVYGVLIPSQVMNGEYWRLFTYLFLHAHVSHAALNILGLYWFGRMTVNIYGPIKFMIIYVAAGILSGVAHVVLAPAQNAVGASGAIMGIFGAAGAGIWLLKDQLPKGIRKQEITWMLCLAISQVVLDQFVPHVAAMAHLGGLIAGFILGLILGVRKPKVELPAY
;
A
#
# COMPACT_ATOMS: atom_id res chain seq x y z
N MET A 1 3.11 37.44 -13.09
CA MET A 1 3.03 36.30 -12.16
C MET A 1 2.22 35.21 -12.84
N SER A 2 2.85 34.10 -13.29
CA SER A 2 2.08 32.91 -13.64
C SER A 2 1.39 32.43 -12.37
N THR A 3 0.07 32.48 -12.36
CA THR A 3 -0.79 32.02 -11.27
C THR A 3 -0.46 30.56 -10.96
N GLN A 4 -0.20 30.25 -9.69
CA GLN A 4 0.05 28.86 -9.22
C GLN A 4 -1.04 27.88 -9.68
N PHE A 5 -2.25 28.39 -9.93
CA PHE A 5 -3.39 27.64 -10.44
C PHE A 5 -3.12 26.91 -11.76
N SER A 6 -2.36 27.51 -12.70
CA SER A 6 -1.96 26.84 -13.93
C SER A 6 -1.20 25.52 -13.68
N LEU A 7 -0.31 25.50 -12.70
CA LEU A 7 0.42 24.28 -12.29
C LEU A 7 -0.51 23.22 -11.70
N TRP A 8 -1.63 23.62 -11.10
CA TRP A 8 -2.60 22.70 -10.47
C TRP A 8 -3.51 22.00 -11.48
N LEU A 9 -3.55 22.48 -12.73
CA LEU A 9 -4.36 21.90 -13.81
C LEU A 9 -3.68 20.68 -14.46
N TYR A 10 -2.35 20.66 -14.58
CA TYR A 10 -1.62 19.54 -15.18
C TYR A 10 -1.88 18.19 -14.49
N PRO A 11 -1.88 18.09 -13.14
CA PRO A 11 -2.26 16.85 -12.46
C PRO A 11 -3.67 16.38 -12.79
N LEU A 12 -4.65 17.30 -12.93
CA LEU A 12 -6.03 16.94 -13.25
C LEU A 12 -6.13 16.30 -14.64
N VAL A 13 -5.45 16.86 -15.64
CA VAL A 13 -5.40 16.30 -17.01
C VAL A 13 -4.74 14.92 -16.99
N MET A 14 -3.61 14.79 -16.30
CA MET A 14 -2.90 13.51 -16.19
C MET A 14 -3.75 12.44 -15.48
N PHE A 15 -4.35 12.76 -14.34
CA PHE A 15 -5.21 11.83 -13.61
C PHE A 15 -6.42 11.43 -14.45
N ALA A 16 -7.00 12.37 -15.18
CA ALA A 16 -8.12 12.07 -16.06
C ALA A 16 -7.71 11.13 -17.20
N ALA A 17 -6.58 11.38 -17.87
CA ALA A 17 -6.07 10.52 -18.94
C ALA A 17 -5.77 9.10 -18.44
N LEU A 18 -5.07 8.96 -17.31
CA LEU A 18 -4.75 7.67 -16.71
C LEU A 18 -6.02 6.92 -16.26
N ALA A 19 -6.95 7.62 -15.60
CA ALA A 19 -8.22 7.04 -15.17
C ALA A 19 -9.03 6.55 -16.38
N LEU A 20 -9.11 7.36 -17.45
CA LEU A 20 -9.81 6.98 -18.68
C LEU A 20 -9.19 5.71 -19.29
N PHE A 21 -7.87 5.65 -19.42
CA PHE A 21 -7.17 4.47 -19.94
C PHE A 21 -7.46 3.20 -19.14
N LEU A 22 -7.54 3.29 -17.80
CA LEU A 22 -7.88 2.15 -16.94
C LEU A 22 -9.36 1.74 -17.07
N ARG A 23 -10.27 2.72 -17.19
CA ARG A 23 -11.73 2.49 -17.21
C ARG A 23 -12.23 1.99 -18.57
N LEU A 24 -11.60 2.40 -19.67
CA LEU A 24 -11.94 1.92 -21.02
C LEU A 24 -11.69 0.42 -21.23
N ARG A 25 -10.91 -0.21 -20.34
CA ARG A 25 -10.72 -1.68 -20.32
C ARG A 25 -11.91 -2.44 -19.75
N LEU A 26 -12.85 -1.75 -19.11
CA LEU A 26 -14.08 -2.33 -18.59
C LEU A 26 -15.18 -2.24 -19.67
N GLY A 27 -16.09 -3.22 -19.71
CA GLY A 27 -17.25 -3.15 -20.59
C GLY A 27 -18.11 -1.90 -20.31
N LEU A 28 -18.77 -1.37 -21.34
CA LEU A 28 -19.49 -0.08 -21.27
C LEU A 28 -20.48 0.00 -20.10
N ALA A 29 -21.20 -1.10 -19.81
CA ALA A 29 -22.15 -1.21 -18.70
C ALA A 29 -21.52 -0.95 -17.30
N TRP A 30 -20.21 -1.15 -17.18
CA TRP A 30 -19.42 -0.92 -15.95
C TRP A 30 -18.64 0.40 -15.96
N ALA A 31 -18.29 0.90 -17.15
CA ALA A 31 -17.35 2.01 -17.29
C ALA A 31 -18.04 3.39 -17.41
N TRP A 32 -19.23 3.46 -18.03
CA TRP A 32 -19.79 4.72 -18.54
C TRP A 32 -19.86 5.84 -17.49
N GLY A 33 -20.32 5.53 -16.27
CA GLY A 33 -20.47 6.55 -15.23
C GLY A 33 -19.13 7.12 -14.80
N PHE A 34 -18.11 6.26 -14.65
CA PHE A 34 -16.74 6.69 -14.36
C PHE A 34 -16.13 7.49 -15.51
N VAL A 35 -16.42 7.12 -16.76
CA VAL A 35 -15.92 7.84 -17.95
C VAL A 35 -16.45 9.29 -17.93
N ILE A 36 -17.75 9.50 -17.70
CA ILE A 36 -18.34 10.84 -17.64
C ILE A 36 -17.69 11.66 -16.51
N GLN A 37 -17.57 11.10 -15.30
CA GLN A 37 -16.95 11.76 -14.16
C GLN A 37 -15.51 12.19 -14.45
N VAL A 38 -14.73 11.33 -15.11
CA VAL A 38 -13.34 11.59 -15.49
C VAL A 38 -13.25 12.66 -16.58
N LEU A 39 -14.15 12.64 -17.57
CA LEU A 39 -14.19 13.64 -18.63
C LEU A 39 -14.50 15.04 -18.08
N LEU A 40 -15.37 15.16 -17.06
CA LEU A 40 -15.64 16.44 -16.39
C LEU A 40 -14.38 17.01 -15.72
N ILE A 41 -13.59 16.16 -15.06
CA ILE A 41 -12.32 16.56 -14.43
C ILE A 41 -11.31 16.98 -15.49
N GLY A 42 -11.13 16.17 -16.53
CA GLY A 42 -10.20 16.45 -17.63
C GLY A 42 -10.56 17.71 -18.41
N ALA A 43 -11.85 17.95 -18.66
CA ALA A 43 -12.34 19.15 -19.34
C ALA A 43 -12.01 20.42 -18.56
N CYS A 44 -12.13 20.41 -17.22
CA CYS A 44 -11.69 21.55 -16.39
C CYS A 44 -10.19 21.79 -16.52
N GLY A 45 -9.39 20.72 -16.50
CA GLY A 45 -7.94 20.79 -16.69
C GLY A 45 -7.56 21.44 -18.03
N VAL A 46 -8.12 20.95 -19.13
CA VAL A 46 -7.84 21.45 -20.49
C VAL A 46 -8.37 22.88 -20.67
N ALA A 47 -9.61 23.17 -20.28
CA ALA A 47 -10.20 24.50 -20.41
C ALA A 47 -9.43 25.55 -19.60
N GLY A 48 -9.01 25.21 -18.38
CA GLY A 48 -8.20 26.11 -17.55
C GLY A 48 -6.82 26.42 -18.17
N LEU A 49 -6.20 25.45 -18.87
CA LEU A 49 -4.88 25.63 -19.50
C LEU A 49 -4.96 26.36 -20.86
N THR A 50 -6.09 26.27 -21.56
CA THR A 50 -6.23 26.76 -22.94
C THR A 50 -7.02 28.05 -23.05
N ILE A 51 -8.12 28.16 -22.30
CA ILE A 51 -9.08 29.27 -22.41
C ILE A 51 -9.00 30.15 -21.14
N GLY A 52 -8.84 29.53 -19.97
CA GLY A 52 -8.85 30.23 -18.68
C GLY A 52 -10.22 30.81 -18.31
N PRO A 53 -10.34 31.50 -17.16
CA PRO A 53 -9.27 31.77 -16.23
C PRO A 53 -8.94 30.56 -15.34
N ASP A 54 -7.65 30.33 -15.12
CA ASP A 54 -7.14 29.16 -14.38
C ASP A 54 -7.56 29.14 -12.91
N TRP A 55 -7.69 30.31 -12.27
CA TRP A 55 -8.18 30.45 -10.89
C TRP A 55 -9.62 29.94 -10.70
N PHE A 56 -10.43 29.86 -11.77
CA PHE A 56 -11.79 29.30 -11.73
C PHE A 56 -11.78 27.79 -12.01
N PHE A 57 -11.13 27.39 -13.10
CA PHE A 57 -11.13 26.00 -13.55
C PHE A 57 -10.32 25.07 -12.63
N ALA A 58 -9.26 25.55 -11.98
CA ALA A 58 -8.47 24.72 -11.08
C ALA A 58 -9.29 24.30 -9.83
N PRO A 59 -9.89 25.21 -9.03
CA PRO A 59 -10.75 24.81 -7.92
C PRO A 59 -11.94 23.94 -8.35
N LEU A 60 -12.59 24.25 -9.47
CA LEU A 60 -13.73 23.47 -9.97
C LEU A 60 -13.32 22.02 -10.33
N GLY A 61 -12.20 21.87 -11.04
CA GLY A 61 -11.67 20.54 -11.39
C GLY A 61 -11.29 19.72 -10.15
N TRP A 62 -10.66 20.35 -9.15
CA TRP A 62 -10.36 19.70 -7.87
C TRP A 62 -11.61 19.39 -7.05
N LEU A 63 -12.67 20.22 -7.12
CA LEU A 63 -13.97 19.91 -6.52
C LEU A 63 -14.57 18.65 -7.14
N PHE A 64 -14.60 18.54 -8.47
CA PHE A 64 -15.05 17.30 -9.13
C PHE A 64 -14.19 16.10 -8.77
N PHE A 65 -12.85 16.28 -8.68
CA PHE A 65 -11.97 15.21 -8.22
C PHE A 65 -12.33 14.75 -6.80
N VAL A 66 -12.57 15.67 -5.87
CA VAL A 66 -12.96 15.34 -4.49
C VAL A 66 -14.30 14.59 -4.47
N VAL A 67 -15.31 15.11 -5.17
CA VAL A 67 -16.68 14.55 -5.20
C VAL A 67 -16.70 13.16 -5.83
N PHE A 68 -16.01 12.95 -6.95
CA PHE A 68 -16.07 11.69 -7.70
C PHE A 68 -14.98 10.68 -7.34
N SER A 69 -13.85 11.13 -6.77
CA SER A 69 -12.71 10.24 -6.47
C SER A 69 -12.40 10.08 -4.99
N ILE A 70 -12.57 11.12 -4.16
CA ILE A 70 -12.22 11.06 -2.73
C ILE A 70 -13.42 10.64 -1.89
N LEU A 71 -14.57 11.30 -2.03
CA LEU A 71 -15.75 11.02 -1.22
C LEU A 71 -16.25 9.57 -1.34
N PRO A 72 -16.31 8.95 -2.55
CA PRO A 72 -16.71 7.55 -2.67
C PRO A 72 -15.71 6.60 -2.02
N LYS A 73 -14.41 6.93 -2.00
CA LYS A 73 -13.39 6.14 -1.28
C LYS A 73 -13.58 6.20 0.23
N ILE A 74 -13.96 7.36 0.77
CA ILE A 74 -14.29 7.50 2.20
C ILE A 74 -15.51 6.63 2.53
N LEU A 75 -16.56 6.68 1.72
CA LEU A 75 -17.76 5.85 1.90
C LEU A 75 -17.44 4.35 1.79
N LEU A 76 -16.62 3.95 0.81
CA LEU A 76 -16.17 2.57 0.66
C LEU A 76 -15.36 2.11 1.89
N SER A 77 -14.45 2.96 2.41
CA SER A 77 -13.68 2.64 3.63
C SER A 77 -14.58 2.49 4.86
N ARG A 78 -15.62 3.33 5.00
CA ARG A 78 -16.62 3.19 6.07
C ARG A 78 -17.45 1.93 5.89
N LEU A 79 -17.86 1.61 4.66
CA LEU A 79 -18.56 0.38 4.32
C LEU A 79 -17.72 -0.85 4.71
N ASP A 80 -16.46 -0.92 4.28
CA ASP A 80 -15.54 -2.01 4.59
C ASP A 80 -15.35 -2.18 6.11
N THR A 81 -15.26 -1.06 6.83
CA THR A 81 -15.16 -1.06 8.29
C THR A 81 -16.43 -1.61 8.94
N SER A 82 -17.62 -1.17 8.48
CA SER A 82 -18.90 -1.67 8.98
C SER A 82 -19.10 -3.16 8.69
N VAL A 83 -18.71 -3.64 7.50
CA VAL A 83 -18.73 -5.07 7.16
C VAL A 83 -17.77 -5.85 8.07
N SER A 84 -16.55 -5.34 8.27
CA SER A 84 -15.55 -5.99 9.13
C SER A 84 -15.99 -6.06 10.61
N LEU A 85 -16.73 -5.05 11.07
CA LEU A 85 -17.30 -4.99 12.43
C LEU A 85 -18.68 -5.67 12.53
N LEU A 86 -19.15 -6.32 11.47
CA LEU A 86 -20.44 -7.01 11.42
C LEU A 86 -21.64 -6.10 11.73
N ARG A 87 -21.55 -4.81 11.37
CA ARG A 87 -22.61 -3.81 11.55
C ARG A 87 -23.47 -3.70 10.29
N SER A 88 -24.36 -4.68 10.11
CA SER A 88 -25.19 -4.83 8.89
C SER A 88 -25.97 -3.58 8.50
N LYS A 89 -26.64 -2.93 9.47
CA LYS A 89 -27.45 -1.71 9.22
C LYS A 89 -26.62 -0.54 8.70
N ASP A 90 -25.46 -0.29 9.33
CA ASP A 90 -24.54 0.77 8.91
C ASP A 90 -23.96 0.47 7.53
N ALA A 91 -23.57 -0.79 7.29
CA ALA A 91 -23.03 -1.21 6.00
C ALA A 91 -24.05 -0.95 4.88
N VAL A 92 -25.30 -1.40 5.03
CA VAL A 92 -26.36 -1.18 4.02
C VAL A 92 -26.61 0.31 3.78
N LYS A 93 -26.59 1.13 4.84
CA LYS A 93 -26.70 2.60 4.72
C LYS A 93 -25.57 3.19 3.87
N TYR A 94 -24.32 2.83 4.13
CA TYR A 94 -23.18 3.33 3.35
C TYR A 94 -23.20 2.82 1.90
N ALA A 95 -23.63 1.58 1.67
CA ALA A 95 -23.77 1.05 0.32
C ALA A 95 -24.85 1.79 -0.49
N HIS A 96 -25.96 2.18 0.15
CA HIS A 96 -26.97 3.05 -0.46
C HIS A 96 -26.40 4.43 -0.85
N GLN A 97 -25.58 5.04 0.02
CA GLN A 97 -24.91 6.29 -0.29
C GLN A 97 -23.89 6.13 -1.42
N LEU A 98 -23.14 5.03 -1.44
CA LEU A 98 -22.15 4.74 -2.48
C LEU A 98 -22.79 4.58 -3.87
N ARG A 99 -24.00 3.98 -3.93
CA ARG A 99 -24.77 3.84 -5.16
C ARG A 99 -25.09 5.18 -5.84
N PHE A 100 -25.18 6.27 -5.08
CA PHE A 100 -25.36 7.61 -5.66
C PHE A 100 -24.16 8.05 -6.50
N PHE A 101 -22.94 7.67 -6.11
CA PHE A 101 -21.71 8.04 -6.82
C PHE A 101 -21.32 7.02 -7.89
N TYR A 102 -21.66 5.75 -7.70
CA TYR A 102 -21.32 4.66 -8.62
C TYR A 102 -22.49 4.35 -9.54
N TRP A 103 -22.62 5.12 -10.61
CA TRP A 103 -23.74 4.99 -11.54
C TRP A 103 -23.71 3.67 -12.31
N GLY A 104 -24.90 3.11 -12.58
CA GLY A 104 -25.06 1.86 -13.32
C GLY A 104 -24.85 0.59 -12.49
N GLN A 105 -24.31 -0.45 -13.11
CA GLN A 105 -24.09 -1.76 -12.46
C GLN A 105 -23.16 -1.71 -11.24
N PRO A 106 -22.08 -0.91 -11.19
CA PRO A 106 -21.19 -0.86 -10.02
C PRO A 106 -21.90 -0.49 -8.72
N GLY A 107 -22.81 0.50 -8.73
CA GLY A 107 -23.53 0.91 -7.53
C GLY A 107 -24.53 -0.14 -7.04
N GLN A 108 -25.20 -0.82 -7.97
CA GLN A 108 -26.11 -1.92 -7.62
C GLN A 108 -25.33 -3.12 -7.06
N PHE A 109 -24.17 -3.43 -7.65
CA PHE A 109 -23.30 -4.51 -7.20
C PHE A 109 -22.90 -4.37 -5.73
N TRP A 110 -22.36 -3.21 -5.33
CA TRP A 110 -21.94 -3.00 -3.93
C TRP A 110 -23.10 -3.01 -2.94
N LEU A 111 -24.29 -2.55 -3.36
CA LEU A 111 -25.50 -2.65 -2.56
C LEU A 111 -25.90 -4.11 -2.32
N ASP A 112 -25.88 -4.93 -3.36
CA ASP A 112 -26.25 -6.35 -3.30
C ASP A 112 -25.25 -7.16 -2.47
N MET A 113 -23.94 -6.96 -2.66
CA MET A 113 -22.90 -7.62 -1.84
C MET A 113 -23.10 -7.33 -0.35
N THR A 114 -23.44 -6.07 -0.01
CA THR A 114 -23.66 -5.65 1.37
C THR A 114 -24.95 -6.22 1.95
N ARG A 115 -26.01 -6.30 1.16
CA ARG A 115 -27.28 -6.94 1.56
C ARG A 115 -27.11 -8.42 1.82
N ALA A 116 -26.36 -9.13 0.96
CA ALA A 116 -26.03 -10.54 1.19
C ALA A 116 -25.29 -10.73 2.51
N ASN A 117 -24.28 -9.90 2.81
CA ASN A 117 -23.55 -9.96 4.09
C ASN A 117 -24.49 -9.73 5.30
N ALA A 118 -25.42 -8.78 5.21
CA ALA A 118 -26.42 -8.55 6.25
C ALA A 118 -27.32 -9.79 6.48
N LEU A 119 -27.74 -10.47 5.41
CA LEU A 119 -28.54 -11.69 5.50
C LEU A 119 -27.77 -12.85 6.15
N PHE A 120 -26.46 -13.00 5.89
CA PHE A 120 -25.62 -13.96 6.62
C PHE A 120 -25.60 -13.68 8.13
N LEU A 121 -25.51 -12.41 8.53
CA LEU A 121 -25.55 -12.03 9.94
C LEU A 121 -26.89 -12.36 10.62
N ASP A 122 -27.97 -12.22 9.87
CA ASP A 122 -29.32 -12.60 10.30
C ASP A 122 -29.57 -14.12 10.17
N ARG A 123 -28.55 -14.92 9.84
CA ARG A 123 -28.61 -16.38 9.59
C ARG A 123 -29.57 -16.79 8.47
N ARG A 124 -29.88 -15.88 7.55
CA ARG A 124 -30.70 -16.11 6.35
C ARG A 124 -29.82 -16.44 5.14
N VAL A 125 -29.15 -17.58 5.23
CA VAL A 125 -28.11 -17.98 4.25
C VAL A 125 -28.70 -18.14 2.85
N ASP A 126 -29.85 -18.79 2.70
CA ASP A 126 -30.46 -19.04 1.39
C ASP A 126 -30.79 -17.73 0.67
N ASP A 127 -31.36 -16.76 1.37
CA ASP A 127 -31.67 -15.44 0.81
C ASP A 127 -30.40 -14.69 0.39
N ALA A 128 -29.31 -14.83 1.16
CA ALA A 128 -28.02 -14.24 0.82
C ALA A 128 -27.46 -14.86 -0.47
N MET A 129 -27.54 -16.19 -0.58
CA MET A 129 -27.05 -16.93 -1.74
C MET A 129 -27.86 -16.64 -3.00
N VAL A 130 -29.17 -16.43 -2.90
CA VAL A 130 -30.00 -15.97 -4.04
C VAL A 130 -29.45 -14.67 -4.61
N ILE A 131 -29.09 -13.70 -3.76
CA ILE A 131 -28.51 -12.43 -4.20
C ILE A 131 -27.14 -12.66 -4.87
N LEU A 132 -26.25 -13.42 -4.23
CA LEU A 132 -24.88 -13.62 -4.73
C LEU A 132 -24.86 -14.41 -6.06
N ASN A 133 -25.63 -15.49 -6.15
CA ASN A 133 -25.71 -16.32 -7.35
C ASN A 133 -26.35 -15.58 -8.53
N SER A 134 -27.20 -14.58 -8.27
CA SER A 134 -27.78 -13.73 -9.34
C SER A 134 -26.74 -12.94 -10.15
N TRP A 135 -25.51 -12.81 -9.63
CA TRP A 135 -24.39 -12.14 -10.29
C TRP A 135 -23.47 -13.08 -11.08
N GLU A 136 -23.54 -14.39 -10.86
CA GLU A 136 -22.67 -15.38 -11.53
C GLU A 136 -23.02 -15.54 -13.02
N GLY A 137 -24.31 -15.50 -13.37
CA GLY A 137 -24.79 -15.58 -14.75
C GLY A 137 -24.63 -14.30 -15.58
N ARG A 138 -24.11 -13.20 -15.00
CA ARG A 138 -24.00 -11.90 -15.67
C ARG A 138 -22.64 -11.71 -16.34
N LYS A 139 -22.62 -10.98 -17.45
CA LYS A 139 -21.37 -10.49 -18.07
C LYS A 139 -20.76 -9.39 -17.21
N ILE A 140 -19.99 -9.79 -16.20
CA ILE A 140 -19.21 -8.90 -15.32
C ILE A 140 -17.70 -9.10 -15.55
N PRO A 141 -16.87 -8.06 -15.30
CA PRO A 141 -15.42 -8.18 -15.39
C PRO A 141 -14.89 -9.26 -14.44
N ASN A 142 -13.89 -10.04 -14.86
CA ASN A 142 -13.31 -11.11 -14.03
C ASN A 142 -12.90 -10.65 -12.61
N PRO A 143 -12.26 -9.47 -12.41
CA PRO A 143 -11.92 -8.99 -11.06
C PRO A 143 -13.15 -8.75 -10.18
N VAL A 144 -14.32 -8.48 -10.76
CA VAL A 144 -15.57 -8.27 -10.03
C VAL A 144 -16.24 -9.60 -9.69
N ARG A 145 -16.15 -10.60 -10.58
CA ARG A 145 -16.68 -11.94 -10.32
C ARG A 145 -16.07 -12.57 -9.07
N GLU A 146 -14.78 -12.40 -8.88
CA GLU A 146 -14.05 -12.85 -7.70
C GLU A 146 -14.56 -12.23 -6.39
N VAL A 147 -15.03 -10.98 -6.43
CA VAL A 147 -15.59 -10.31 -5.24
C VAL A 147 -16.83 -11.06 -4.76
N VAL A 148 -17.65 -11.63 -5.64
CA VAL A 148 -18.83 -12.43 -5.26
C VAL A 148 -18.43 -13.59 -4.36
N TYR A 149 -17.43 -14.38 -4.77
CA TYR A 149 -16.89 -15.48 -3.95
C TYR A 149 -16.31 -14.98 -2.63
N THR A 150 -15.66 -13.81 -2.63
CA THR A 150 -15.12 -13.23 -1.39
C THR A 150 -16.25 -12.99 -0.38
N TYR A 151 -17.41 -12.50 -0.85
CA TYR A 151 -18.57 -12.31 0.01
C TYR A 151 -19.19 -13.63 0.46
N LYS A 152 -19.30 -14.64 -0.42
CA LYS A 152 -19.73 -16.01 -0.04
C LYS A 152 -18.87 -16.58 1.10
N LEU A 153 -17.56 -16.64 0.90
CA LEU A 153 -16.62 -17.15 1.90
C LEU A 153 -16.67 -16.34 3.20
N SER A 154 -16.76 -15.01 3.11
CA SER A 154 -16.87 -14.16 4.31
C SER A 154 -18.16 -14.41 5.09
N GLY A 155 -19.27 -14.66 4.41
CA GLY A 155 -20.57 -14.97 5.00
C GLY A 155 -20.53 -16.29 5.77
N HIS A 156 -20.04 -17.35 5.12
CA HIS A 156 -19.84 -18.65 5.77
C HIS A 156 -18.85 -18.58 6.95
N ALA A 157 -17.81 -17.75 6.85
CA ALA A 157 -16.83 -17.56 7.93
C ALA A 157 -17.43 -16.90 9.18
N VAL A 158 -18.43 -16.02 9.02
CA VAL A 158 -19.18 -15.44 10.15
C VAL A 158 -19.94 -16.53 10.91
N LEU A 159 -20.48 -17.50 10.19
CA LEU A 159 -21.24 -18.63 10.73
C LEU A 159 -20.36 -19.84 11.12
N ALA A 160 -19.04 -19.74 10.93
CA ALA A 160 -18.08 -20.83 11.13
C ALA A 160 -18.41 -22.10 10.33
N GLN A 161 -18.97 -21.95 9.13
CA GLN A 161 -19.26 -23.03 8.18
C GLN A 161 -18.03 -23.32 7.32
N TRP A 162 -17.04 -23.99 7.92
CA TRP A 162 -15.73 -24.20 7.28
C TRP A 162 -15.78 -25.12 6.05
N GLU A 163 -16.63 -26.15 6.08
CA GLU A 163 -16.84 -27.06 4.94
C GLU A 163 -17.41 -26.34 3.72
N GLU A 164 -18.38 -25.45 3.91
CA GLU A 164 -18.94 -24.63 2.83
C GLU A 164 -17.90 -23.66 2.25
N ILE A 165 -16.99 -23.12 3.06
CA ILE A 165 -15.88 -22.28 2.58
C ILE A 165 -14.95 -23.09 1.67
N VAL A 166 -14.63 -24.32 2.04
CA VAL A 166 -13.79 -25.22 1.23
C VAL A 166 -14.49 -25.50 -0.11
N LYS A 167 -15.76 -25.89 -0.07
CA LYS A 167 -16.56 -26.17 -1.26
C LYS A 167 -16.64 -24.96 -2.22
N GLU A 168 -17.01 -23.79 -1.71
CA GLU A 168 -17.10 -22.56 -2.51
C GLU A 168 -15.74 -22.14 -3.07
N TYR A 169 -14.64 -22.40 -2.35
CA TYR A 169 -13.30 -22.15 -2.85
C TYR A 169 -12.93 -23.09 -4.01
N GLU A 170 -13.24 -24.38 -3.90
CA GLU A 170 -12.99 -25.37 -4.95
C GLU A 170 -13.82 -25.09 -6.20
N GLU A 171 -15.09 -24.73 -6.03
CA GLU A 171 -15.97 -24.28 -7.12
C GLU A 171 -15.40 -23.02 -7.81
N ALA A 172 -14.98 -22.03 -7.03
CA ALA A 172 -14.32 -20.84 -7.57
C ALA A 172 -13.02 -21.21 -8.31
N ALA A 173 -12.24 -22.15 -7.80
CA ALA A 173 -11.00 -22.61 -8.43
C ALA A 173 -11.24 -23.31 -9.77
N ALA A 174 -12.30 -24.10 -9.86
CA ALA A 174 -12.72 -24.76 -11.11
C ALA A 174 -13.24 -23.74 -12.14
N GLN A 175 -14.04 -22.76 -11.71
CA GLN A 175 -14.65 -21.79 -12.63
C GLN A 175 -13.70 -20.67 -13.08
N LEU A 176 -12.75 -20.26 -12.23
CA LEU A 176 -11.86 -19.12 -12.50
C LEU A 176 -10.52 -19.52 -13.13
N ASP A 177 -10.31 -20.80 -13.45
CA ASP A 177 -9.10 -21.36 -14.09
C ASP A 177 -7.80 -20.87 -13.44
N LEU A 178 -7.38 -21.54 -12.37
CA LEU A 178 -6.19 -21.29 -11.54
C LEU A 178 -5.97 -19.85 -11.01
N LYS A 179 -6.75 -18.84 -11.41
CA LYS A 179 -6.63 -17.42 -11.04
C LYS A 179 -7.44 -17.04 -9.79
N VAL A 180 -7.63 -17.97 -8.86
CA VAL A 180 -8.23 -17.66 -7.57
C VAL A 180 -7.32 -16.69 -6.83
N SER A 181 -7.91 -15.65 -6.26
CA SER A 181 -7.10 -14.58 -5.70
C SER A 181 -6.37 -14.95 -4.43
N PRO A 182 -5.34 -14.15 -4.11
CA PRO A 182 -4.71 -14.13 -2.80
C PRO A 182 -5.68 -14.19 -1.62
N ARG A 183 -6.75 -13.39 -1.66
CA ARG A 183 -7.70 -13.26 -0.54
C ARG A 183 -8.53 -14.52 -0.32
N LEU A 184 -9.05 -15.10 -1.41
CA LEU A 184 -9.81 -16.34 -1.35
C LEU A 184 -8.95 -17.51 -0.88
N SER A 185 -7.73 -17.62 -1.42
CA SER A 185 -6.79 -18.69 -1.04
C SER A 185 -6.37 -18.59 0.42
N LEU A 186 -6.23 -17.37 0.95
CA LEU A 186 -5.94 -17.17 2.37
C LEU A 186 -7.11 -17.58 3.28
N ALA A 187 -8.34 -17.23 2.89
CA ALA A 187 -9.54 -17.65 3.63
C ALA A 187 -9.70 -19.19 3.61
N ALA A 188 -9.46 -19.81 2.45
CA ALA A 188 -9.50 -21.26 2.28
C ALA A 188 -8.42 -21.96 3.11
N SER A 189 -7.19 -21.43 3.16
CA SER A 189 -6.10 -21.98 3.97
C SER A 189 -6.50 -22.16 5.44
N ARG A 190 -7.18 -21.16 6.01
CA ARG A 190 -7.73 -21.29 7.36
C ARG A 190 -8.84 -22.33 7.44
N ALA A 191 -9.77 -22.34 6.49
CA ALA A 191 -10.88 -23.29 6.50
C ALA A 191 -10.40 -24.74 6.43
N TYR A 192 -9.41 -25.04 5.58
CA TYR A 192 -8.76 -26.36 5.51
C TYR A 192 -8.22 -26.81 6.87
N LEU A 193 -7.55 -25.93 7.63
CA LEU A 193 -7.09 -26.28 8.99
C LEU A 193 -8.21 -26.48 10.00
N GLU A 194 -9.31 -25.73 9.88
CA GLU A 194 -10.48 -25.90 10.76
C GLU A 194 -11.23 -27.21 10.45
N VAL A 195 -11.23 -27.70 9.21
CA VAL A 195 -11.78 -29.02 8.85
C VAL A 195 -10.79 -30.17 9.12
N GLY A 196 -9.48 -29.89 9.14
CA GLY A 196 -8.44 -30.85 9.53
C GLY A 196 -7.42 -31.20 8.44
N ASP A 197 -7.36 -30.48 7.33
CA ASP A 197 -6.42 -30.75 6.23
C ASP A 197 -5.21 -29.80 6.25
N ALA A 198 -4.06 -30.31 6.68
CA ALA A 198 -2.83 -29.52 6.76
C ALA A 198 -2.19 -29.27 5.38
N ASP A 199 -2.25 -30.25 4.49
CA ASP A 199 -1.57 -30.20 3.19
C ASP A 199 -2.27 -29.21 2.25
N GLN A 200 -3.60 -29.27 2.16
CA GLN A 200 -4.38 -28.30 1.37
C GLN A 200 -4.29 -26.90 1.97
N SER A 201 -4.21 -26.79 3.29
CA SER A 201 -3.98 -25.49 3.92
C SER A 201 -2.64 -24.88 3.55
N ALA A 202 -1.55 -25.65 3.58
CA ALA A 202 -0.24 -25.18 3.18
C ALA A 202 -0.19 -24.81 1.68
N PHE A 203 -0.79 -25.64 0.84
CA PHE A 203 -0.89 -25.39 -0.60
C PHE A 203 -1.66 -24.09 -0.91
N THR A 204 -2.83 -23.90 -0.28
CA THR A 204 -3.63 -22.68 -0.47
C THR A 204 -3.00 -21.46 0.17
N LEU A 205 -2.22 -21.61 1.25
CA LEU A 205 -1.43 -20.52 1.83
C LEU A 205 -0.37 -20.03 0.84
N GLU A 206 0.36 -20.93 0.17
CA GLU A 206 1.31 -20.53 -0.88
C GLU A 206 0.62 -19.86 -2.06
N ARG A 207 -0.52 -20.41 -2.49
CA ARG A 207 -1.35 -19.83 -3.54
C ARG A 207 -1.92 -18.45 -3.17
N SER A 208 -1.99 -18.12 -1.88
CA SER A 208 -2.36 -16.79 -1.43
C SER A 208 -1.33 -15.72 -1.80
N LEU A 209 -0.10 -16.10 -2.18
CA LEU A 209 0.99 -15.18 -2.52
C LEU A 209 1.20 -14.12 -1.43
N LEU A 210 1.01 -14.49 -0.16
CA LEU A 210 1.10 -13.56 0.97
C LEU A 210 2.46 -12.85 1.00
N SER A 211 3.53 -13.57 0.68
CA SER A 211 4.89 -13.02 0.58
C SER A 211 5.10 -12.09 -0.60
N GLU A 212 4.21 -12.09 -1.59
CA GLU A 212 4.21 -11.14 -2.70
C GLU A 212 3.37 -9.89 -2.41
N SER A 213 2.89 -9.71 -1.19
CA SER A 213 2.11 -8.53 -0.79
C SER A 213 2.97 -7.50 -0.05
N ARG A 214 2.60 -6.22 -0.12
CA ARG A 214 3.13 -5.16 0.77
C ARG A 214 2.47 -5.16 2.15
N SER A 215 2.01 -6.32 2.61
CA SER A 215 1.43 -6.45 3.95
C SER A 215 2.50 -6.12 4.99
N ASN A 216 2.12 -5.32 5.99
CA ASN A 216 3.02 -5.07 7.12
C ASN A 216 3.14 -6.32 8.00
N SER A 217 4.20 -6.39 8.80
CA SER A 217 4.52 -7.51 9.69
C SER A 217 3.38 -7.81 10.66
N LYS A 218 2.71 -6.77 11.18
CA LYS A 218 1.53 -6.94 12.06
C LYS A 218 0.38 -7.65 11.35
N ASN A 219 -0.03 -7.20 10.16
CA ASN A 219 -1.12 -7.80 9.40
C ASN A 219 -0.77 -9.23 8.97
N THR A 220 0.47 -9.43 8.51
CA THR A 220 0.99 -10.76 8.19
C THR A 220 0.96 -11.67 9.41
N ALA A 221 1.35 -11.15 10.57
CA ALA A 221 1.30 -11.88 11.82
C ALA A 221 -0.13 -12.27 12.18
N LEU A 222 -1.07 -11.33 12.17
CA LEU A 222 -2.49 -11.60 12.41
C LEU A 222 -3.08 -12.65 11.48
N THR A 223 -2.63 -12.64 10.24
CA THR A 223 -3.01 -13.63 9.23
C THR A 223 -2.45 -15.02 9.52
N LEU A 224 -1.20 -15.12 10.00
CA LEU A 224 -0.52 -16.39 10.21
C LEU A 224 -0.65 -16.97 11.63
N VAL A 225 -1.06 -16.19 12.63
CA VAL A 225 -1.35 -16.71 13.98
C VAL A 225 -2.36 -17.86 13.93
N PRO A 226 -3.53 -17.74 13.27
CA PRO A 226 -4.46 -18.86 13.12
C PRO A 226 -3.82 -20.07 12.44
N TYR A 227 -2.98 -19.85 11.43
CA TYR A 227 -2.33 -20.91 10.67
C TYR A 227 -1.45 -21.78 11.58
N PHE A 228 -0.49 -21.16 12.29
CA PHE A 228 0.41 -21.90 13.19
C PHE A 228 -0.32 -22.48 14.41
N ALA A 229 -1.29 -21.74 14.97
CA ALA A 229 -2.05 -22.21 16.11
C ALA A 229 -2.88 -23.47 15.76
N LEU A 230 -3.52 -23.48 14.59
CA LEU A 230 -4.31 -24.64 14.13
C LEU A 230 -3.46 -25.82 13.64
N LEU A 231 -2.14 -25.64 13.50
CA LEU A 231 -1.16 -26.72 13.30
C LEU A 231 -0.55 -27.23 14.62
N GLY A 232 -0.78 -26.55 15.74
CA GLY A 232 -0.14 -26.87 17.03
C GLY A 232 1.32 -26.42 17.13
N ALA A 233 1.76 -25.49 16.28
CA ALA A 233 3.15 -25.02 16.22
C ALA A 233 3.41 -23.95 17.31
N LEU A 234 3.75 -24.38 18.53
CA LEU A 234 3.85 -23.51 19.71
C LEU A 234 4.92 -22.41 19.56
N SER A 235 6.10 -22.75 19.02
CA SER A 235 7.21 -21.83 18.80
C SER A 235 6.83 -20.72 17.82
N GLU A 236 6.33 -21.10 16.66
CA GLU A 236 5.96 -20.22 15.57
C GLU A 236 4.79 -19.31 16.00
N THR A 237 3.78 -19.88 16.66
CA THR A 237 2.65 -19.10 17.18
C THR A 237 3.12 -18.01 18.16
N LYS A 238 4.04 -18.33 19.08
CA LYS A 238 4.64 -17.35 20.01
C LYS A 238 5.42 -16.27 19.27
N ASN A 239 6.29 -16.65 18.33
CA ASN A 239 7.11 -15.72 17.55
C ASN A 239 6.23 -14.72 16.79
N VAL A 240 5.17 -15.20 16.16
CA VAL A 240 4.24 -14.36 15.39
C VAL A 240 3.43 -13.43 16.31
N LEU A 241 2.95 -13.92 17.46
CA LEU A 241 2.25 -13.10 18.44
C LEU A 241 3.12 -12.00 19.06
N GLN A 242 4.43 -12.24 19.21
CA GLN A 242 5.36 -11.24 19.71
C GLN A 242 5.47 -10.02 18.79
N ILE A 243 5.42 -10.22 17.47
CA ILE A 243 5.41 -9.12 16.50
C ILE A 243 4.17 -8.23 16.69
N GLY A 244 3.02 -8.83 17.01
CA GLY A 244 1.76 -8.11 17.24
C GLY A 244 1.59 -7.51 18.65
N SER A 245 2.55 -7.70 19.57
CA SER A 245 2.39 -7.36 20.99
C SER A 245 2.98 -6.00 21.41
N SER A 246 3.63 -5.27 20.49
CA SER A 246 4.31 -4.01 20.79
C SER A 246 3.79 -2.81 19.96
N GLY A 247 3.88 -1.61 20.53
CA GLY A 247 3.48 -0.34 19.90
C GLY A 247 2.02 0.09 20.14
N GLN A 248 1.61 1.19 19.49
CA GLN A 248 0.25 1.80 19.59
C GLN A 248 -0.89 0.88 19.14
N ASP A 249 -0.54 -0.28 18.59
CA ASP A 249 -1.37 -1.15 17.79
C ASP A 249 -1.43 -2.57 18.39
N LYS A 250 -1.08 -2.70 19.68
CA LYS A 250 -1.01 -3.97 20.42
C LYS A 250 -2.33 -4.75 20.34
N LEU A 251 -2.22 -6.05 20.06
CA LEU A 251 -3.36 -6.97 20.12
C LEU A 251 -3.98 -7.01 21.52
N PRO A 252 -5.33 -7.06 21.65
CA PRO A 252 -5.95 -7.32 22.93
C PRO A 252 -5.46 -8.64 23.52
N ASN A 253 -5.17 -8.67 24.82
CA ASN A 253 -4.59 -9.85 25.47
C ASN A 253 -5.42 -11.12 25.20
N TYR A 254 -6.75 -11.03 25.29
CA TYR A 254 -7.64 -12.16 25.04
C TYR A 254 -7.48 -12.76 23.63
N VAL A 255 -7.11 -11.98 22.60
CA VAL A 255 -6.88 -12.51 21.25
C VAL A 255 -5.64 -13.39 21.24
N SER A 256 -4.55 -12.91 21.83
CA SER A 256 -3.29 -13.66 21.94
C SER A 256 -3.47 -14.91 22.79
N THR A 257 -4.14 -14.79 23.93
CA THR A 257 -4.43 -15.89 24.84
C THR A 257 -5.32 -16.95 24.19
N TYR A 258 -6.35 -16.53 23.45
CA TYR A 258 -7.23 -17.43 22.70
C TYR A 258 -6.46 -18.28 21.68
N TRP A 259 -5.62 -17.66 20.86
CA TRP A 259 -4.86 -18.40 19.83
C TRP A 259 -3.79 -19.31 20.43
N MET A 260 -3.13 -18.90 21.52
CA MET A 260 -2.26 -19.80 22.28
C MET A 260 -3.04 -20.99 22.83
N ALA A 261 -4.25 -20.78 23.36
CA ALA A 261 -5.09 -21.87 23.86
C ALA A 261 -5.47 -22.85 22.75
N ARG A 262 -5.85 -22.35 21.56
CA ARG A 262 -6.07 -23.18 20.36
C ARG A 262 -4.83 -23.97 19.98
N CYS A 263 -3.65 -23.37 20.06
CA CYS A 263 -2.38 -24.03 19.78
C CYS A 263 -2.07 -25.15 20.77
N TYR A 264 -2.25 -24.91 22.08
CA TYR A 264 -2.08 -25.94 23.11
C TYR A 264 -3.06 -27.10 22.92
N ALA A 265 -4.33 -26.80 22.60
CA ALA A 265 -5.33 -27.81 22.33
C ALA A 265 -4.90 -28.70 21.16
N ARG A 266 -4.43 -28.08 20.08
CA ARG A 266 -3.97 -28.79 18.88
C ARG A 266 -2.70 -29.60 19.11
N ALA A 267 -1.80 -29.12 19.97
CA ALA A 267 -0.59 -29.84 20.38
C ALA A 267 -0.86 -30.98 21.38
N GLY A 268 -2.12 -31.28 21.70
CA GLY A 268 -2.51 -32.32 22.66
C GLY A 268 -2.35 -31.93 24.14
N GLN A 269 -1.98 -30.68 24.43
CA GLN A 269 -1.79 -30.17 25.79
C GLN A 269 -3.11 -29.60 26.32
N ILE A 270 -4.11 -30.47 26.50
CA ILE A 270 -5.50 -30.08 26.84
C ILE A 270 -5.60 -29.32 28.17
N GLY A 271 -4.80 -29.69 29.17
CA GLY A 271 -4.76 -28.99 30.47
C GLY A 271 -4.35 -27.52 30.33
N GLU A 272 -3.25 -27.27 29.63
CA GLU A 272 -2.77 -25.92 29.33
C GLU A 272 -3.77 -25.12 28.48
N ALA A 273 -4.38 -25.77 27.49
CA ALA A 273 -5.41 -25.16 26.66
C ALA A 273 -6.61 -24.68 27.49
N LYS A 274 -7.07 -25.51 28.43
CA LYS A 274 -8.20 -25.16 29.31
C LYS A 274 -7.86 -24.00 30.24
N VAL A 275 -6.67 -24.01 30.86
CA VAL A 275 -6.19 -22.90 31.69
C VAL A 275 -6.13 -21.60 30.89
N LYS A 276 -5.59 -21.64 29.66
CA LYS A 276 -5.51 -20.47 28.77
C LYS A 276 -6.90 -19.98 28.35
N LEU A 277 -7.85 -20.86 28.03
CA LEU A 277 -9.21 -20.44 27.67
C LEU A 277 -9.96 -19.81 28.84
N LEU A 278 -9.78 -20.31 30.07
CA LEU A 278 -10.36 -19.71 31.27
C LEU A 278 -9.76 -18.31 31.53
N LEU A 279 -8.43 -18.17 31.43
CA LEU A 279 -7.78 -16.86 31.48
C LEU A 279 -8.30 -15.93 30.37
N CYS A 280 -8.44 -16.44 29.15
CA CYS A 280 -8.97 -15.70 28.02
C CYS A 280 -10.41 -15.22 28.28
N GLN A 281 -11.23 -16.03 28.96
CA GLN A 281 -12.61 -15.67 29.33
C GLN A 281 -12.60 -14.49 30.32
N ASP A 282 -11.68 -14.50 31.29
CA ASP A 282 -11.50 -13.40 32.23
C ASP A 282 -11.00 -12.11 31.55
N GLU A 283 -10.04 -12.23 30.63
CA GLU A 283 -9.53 -11.11 29.84
C GLU A 283 -10.57 -10.53 28.87
N ALA A 284 -11.55 -11.34 28.46
CA ALA A 284 -12.58 -10.98 27.49
C ALA A 284 -13.88 -10.43 28.12
N LYS A 285 -13.87 -10.04 29.41
CA LYS A 285 -15.05 -9.49 30.10
C LYS A 285 -15.69 -8.30 29.35
N ASP A 286 -14.87 -7.41 28.82
CA ASP A 286 -15.30 -6.25 28.04
C ASP A 286 -15.20 -6.46 26.52
N ALA A 287 -14.87 -7.68 26.07
CA ALA A 287 -14.78 -7.99 24.65
C ALA A 287 -16.17 -8.04 23.99
N PRO A 288 -16.25 -7.83 22.66
CA PRO A 288 -17.49 -7.99 21.92
C PRO A 288 -18.07 -9.41 22.06
N GLN A 289 -19.40 -9.53 22.00
CA GLN A 289 -20.12 -10.78 22.29
C GLN A 289 -19.66 -11.97 21.44
N ASN A 290 -19.24 -11.73 20.19
CA ASN A 290 -18.73 -12.78 19.30
C ASN A 290 -17.47 -13.46 19.84
N TRP A 291 -16.59 -12.74 20.56
CA TRP A 291 -15.41 -13.32 21.20
C TRP A 291 -15.78 -14.17 22.40
N LYS A 292 -16.74 -13.70 23.22
CA LYS A 292 -17.26 -14.46 24.37
C LYS A 292 -17.84 -15.80 23.92
N VAL A 293 -18.66 -15.79 22.87
CA VAL A 293 -19.22 -17.00 22.26
C VAL A 293 -18.12 -17.91 21.69
N ARG A 294 -17.13 -17.35 21.00
CA ARG A 294 -16.00 -18.13 20.47
C ARG A 294 -15.21 -18.84 21.56
N ILE A 295 -14.91 -18.16 22.67
CA ILE A 295 -14.18 -18.73 23.82
C ILE A 295 -15.00 -19.87 24.44
N GLN A 296 -16.29 -19.63 24.69
CA GLN A 296 -17.20 -20.62 25.27
C GLN A 296 -17.32 -21.88 24.40
N ASN A 297 -17.52 -21.73 23.09
CA ASN A 297 -17.60 -22.87 22.17
C ASN A 297 -16.32 -23.72 22.18
N GLN A 298 -15.15 -23.10 22.34
CA GLN A 298 -13.89 -23.85 22.42
C GLN A 298 -13.72 -24.57 23.77
N LEU A 299 -14.15 -23.97 24.88
CA LEU A 299 -14.18 -24.65 26.18
C LEU A 299 -15.07 -25.89 26.15
N GLU A 300 -16.24 -25.79 25.52
CA GLU A 300 -17.15 -26.92 25.33
C GLU A 300 -16.50 -28.03 24.50
N LYS A 301 -15.89 -27.70 23.35
CA LYS A 301 -15.17 -28.68 22.52
C LYS A 301 -14.09 -29.45 23.28
N LEU A 302 -13.32 -28.77 24.14
CA LEU A 302 -12.30 -29.43 24.97
C LEU A 302 -12.89 -30.38 26.01
N ASN A 303 -14.07 -30.09 26.55
CA ASN A 303 -14.72 -30.96 27.53
C ASN A 303 -15.30 -32.23 26.90
N PHE A 304 -15.72 -32.18 25.63
CA PHE A 304 -16.30 -33.31 24.90
C PHE A 304 -15.29 -34.09 24.05
N GLY A 305 -13.99 -33.77 24.12
CA GLY A 305 -12.93 -34.53 23.43
C GLY A 305 -12.93 -34.40 21.90
N ASN A 306 -13.59 -33.38 21.35
CA ASN A 306 -13.79 -33.24 19.91
C ASN A 306 -12.64 -32.43 19.27
N SER A 307 -11.56 -33.09 18.91
CA SER A 307 -10.52 -32.52 18.03
C SER A 307 -10.42 -33.37 16.76
N ASN A 308 -10.84 -32.83 15.61
CA ASN A 308 -10.60 -33.46 14.31
C ASN A 308 -9.09 -33.74 14.19
N GLU A 309 -8.70 -34.96 13.89
CA GLU A 309 -7.30 -35.27 13.59
C GLU A 309 -6.84 -34.46 12.36
N LEU A 310 -5.58 -34.02 12.38
CA LEU A 310 -4.98 -33.37 11.22
C LEU A 310 -4.54 -34.45 10.23
N THR A 311 -5.06 -34.38 9.01
CA THR A 311 -4.53 -35.13 7.87
C THR A 311 -3.37 -34.36 7.24
N GLY A 312 -2.49 -35.08 6.55
CA GLY A 312 -1.35 -34.51 5.84
C GLY A 312 -0.09 -34.30 6.69
N ASN A 313 0.93 -33.68 6.10
CA ASN A 313 2.24 -33.50 6.72
C ASN A 313 2.32 -32.16 7.47
N VAL A 314 1.95 -32.19 8.76
CA VAL A 314 1.96 -31.01 9.65
C VAL A 314 3.35 -30.35 9.74
N LYS A 315 4.43 -31.13 9.77
CA LYS A 315 5.80 -30.57 9.84
C LYS A 315 6.14 -29.77 8.59
N GLU A 316 5.77 -30.30 7.42
CA GLU A 316 5.98 -29.62 6.14
C GLU A 316 5.10 -28.36 6.04
N ALA A 317 3.84 -28.41 6.50
CA ALA A 317 2.98 -27.23 6.56
C ALA A 317 3.59 -26.11 7.44
N ILE A 318 4.10 -26.45 8.63
CA ILE A 318 4.79 -25.49 9.50
C ILE A 318 6.01 -24.89 8.80
N HIS A 319 6.84 -25.73 8.15
CA HIS A 319 8.02 -25.28 7.42
C HIS A 319 7.67 -24.30 6.29
N ARG A 320 6.67 -24.63 5.47
CA ARG A 320 6.18 -23.78 4.36
C ARG A 320 5.61 -22.46 4.88
N GLY A 321 4.80 -22.49 5.93
CA GLY A 321 4.27 -21.28 6.58
C GLY A 321 5.38 -20.38 7.14
N SER A 322 6.41 -20.96 7.77
CA SER A 322 7.57 -20.23 8.31
C SER A 322 8.43 -19.59 7.22
N ALA A 323 8.61 -20.27 6.08
CA ALA A 323 9.28 -19.70 4.91
C ALA A 323 8.53 -18.48 4.36
N ILE A 324 7.19 -18.57 4.22
CA ILE A 324 6.34 -17.45 3.79
C ILE A 324 6.45 -16.28 4.78
N PHE A 325 6.36 -16.54 6.08
CA PHE A 325 6.46 -15.51 7.10
C PHE A 325 7.78 -14.75 7.04
N SER A 326 8.89 -15.48 6.95
CA SER A 326 10.24 -14.92 6.83
C SER A 326 10.37 -14.03 5.60
N GLN A 327 9.78 -14.46 4.48
CA GLN A 327 9.77 -13.70 3.23
C GLN A 327 8.91 -12.43 3.33
N CYS A 328 7.74 -12.47 3.99
CA CYS A 328 6.93 -11.28 4.23
C CYS A 328 7.70 -10.22 5.04
N LEU A 329 8.38 -10.64 6.11
CA LEU A 329 9.20 -9.74 6.94
C LEU A 329 10.35 -9.12 6.13
N PHE A 330 10.96 -9.91 5.24
CA PHE A 330 11.98 -9.41 4.33
C PHE A 330 11.44 -8.36 3.37
N VAL A 331 10.30 -8.63 2.73
CA VAL A 331 9.64 -7.72 1.79
C VAL A 331 9.25 -6.41 2.46
N GLU A 332 8.66 -6.44 3.66
CA GLU A 332 8.34 -5.23 4.40
C GLU A 332 9.60 -4.43 4.74
N LYS A 333 10.65 -5.10 5.24
CA LYS A 333 11.90 -4.44 5.62
C LYS A 333 12.53 -3.69 4.44
N VAL A 334 12.45 -4.26 3.23
CA VAL A 334 13.01 -3.65 2.01
C VAL A 334 12.10 -2.56 1.46
N LEU A 335 10.82 -2.85 1.23
CA LEU A 335 9.92 -1.99 0.44
C LEU A 335 9.13 -0.97 1.27
N SER A 336 8.87 -1.25 2.54
CA SER A 336 7.86 -0.50 3.31
C SER A 336 8.15 -0.39 4.80
N SER A 337 9.42 -0.35 5.22
CA SER A 337 9.75 -0.21 6.64
C SER A 337 9.06 1.03 7.23
N ARG A 338 8.29 0.81 8.30
CA ARG A 338 7.59 1.87 9.04
C ARG A 338 8.52 2.69 9.94
N THR A 339 9.76 2.24 10.13
CA THR A 339 10.72 2.98 10.93
C THR A 339 11.05 4.30 10.25
N SER A 340 10.95 5.42 10.98
CA SER A 340 11.52 6.68 10.53
C SER A 340 13.02 6.47 10.32
N SER A 341 13.55 7.06 9.25
CA SER A 341 14.99 7.05 9.00
C SER A 341 15.53 8.41 9.43
N PRO A 342 16.33 8.50 10.50
CA PRO A 342 16.84 9.77 10.98
C PRO A 342 17.52 10.58 9.88
N VAL A 343 18.30 9.92 9.01
CA VAL A 343 19.01 10.60 7.92
C VAL A 343 18.07 11.22 6.88
N VAL A 344 16.98 10.54 6.53
CA VAL A 344 15.96 11.07 5.59
C VAL A 344 15.22 12.23 6.22
N THR A 345 14.84 12.10 7.49
CA THR A 345 14.15 13.16 8.24
C THR A 345 15.04 14.39 8.39
N SER A 346 16.31 14.22 8.79
CA SER A 346 17.28 15.31 8.93
C SER A 346 17.50 16.04 7.61
N LEU A 347 17.61 15.31 6.49
CA LEU A 347 17.78 15.92 5.18
C LEU A 347 16.51 16.68 4.72
N ALA A 348 15.32 16.13 4.99
CA ALA A 348 14.06 16.82 4.72
C ALA A 348 13.91 18.11 5.53
N VAL A 349 14.25 18.07 6.82
CA VAL A 349 14.26 19.25 7.71
C VAL A 349 15.28 20.27 7.21
N LEU A 350 16.47 19.85 6.80
CA LEU A 350 17.49 20.74 6.25
C LEU A 350 17.00 21.45 4.98
N ILE A 351 16.40 20.70 4.03
CA ILE A 351 15.82 21.28 2.80
C ILE A 351 14.75 22.31 3.15
N PHE A 352 13.85 21.98 4.08
CA PHE A 352 12.79 22.90 4.50
C PHE A 352 13.35 24.15 5.19
N ALA A 353 14.33 23.98 6.08
CA ALA A 353 14.98 25.09 6.77
C ALA A 353 15.67 26.04 5.79
N ILE A 354 16.40 25.50 4.80
CA ILE A 354 17.05 26.31 3.76
C ILE A 354 16.00 27.05 2.92
N TYR A 355 14.91 26.39 2.53
CA TYR A 355 13.80 27.05 1.82
C TYR A 355 13.25 28.23 2.63
N ILE A 356 12.98 28.05 3.93
CA ILE A 356 12.50 29.14 4.79
C ILE A 356 13.53 30.27 4.85
N ILE A 357 14.82 29.98 5.01
CA ILE A 357 15.89 30.99 5.04
C ILE A 357 15.94 31.78 3.74
N THR A 358 15.84 31.12 2.59
CA THR A 358 15.94 31.76 1.26
C THR A 358 14.68 32.52 0.85
N ASP A 359 13.57 32.34 1.57
CA ASP A 359 12.26 32.93 1.30
C ASP A 359 11.73 33.78 2.46
N MET A 360 12.54 34.02 3.49
CA MET A 360 12.13 34.73 4.70
C MET A 360 11.55 36.12 4.42
N HIS A 361 11.94 36.76 3.33
CA HIS A 361 11.39 38.06 2.95
C HIS A 361 9.87 38.06 2.66
N TYR A 362 9.26 36.88 2.43
CA TYR A 362 7.81 36.75 2.27
C TYR A 362 7.10 36.67 3.63
N LEU A 363 7.84 36.34 4.68
CA LEU A 363 7.33 36.19 6.05
C LEU A 363 7.59 37.46 6.88
N ILE A 364 8.70 38.13 6.64
CA ILE A 364 9.14 39.32 7.38
C ILE A 364 9.49 40.41 6.36
N ASP A 365 8.76 41.51 6.40
CA ASP A 365 8.98 42.67 5.53
C ASP A 365 10.16 43.52 6.03
N SER A 366 11.38 43.15 5.64
CA SER A 366 12.62 43.90 5.89
C SER A 366 13.44 44.08 4.61
N PRO A 367 13.95 45.29 4.31
CA PRO A 367 14.88 45.53 3.20
C PRO A 367 16.16 44.68 3.27
N GLU A 368 16.74 44.51 4.45
CA GLU A 368 17.98 43.75 4.67
C GLU A 368 17.75 42.27 4.41
N LEU A 369 16.63 41.71 4.92
CA LEU A 369 16.25 40.32 4.69
C LEU A 369 15.93 40.06 3.21
N ARG A 370 15.30 41.01 2.53
CA ARG A 370 15.09 40.94 1.06
C ARG A 370 16.42 40.83 0.32
N LEU A 371 17.37 41.69 0.63
CA LEU A 371 18.69 41.71 -0.01
C LEU A 371 19.45 40.40 0.25
N ALA A 372 19.49 39.96 1.51
CA ALA A 372 20.15 38.71 1.90
C ALA A 372 19.51 37.47 1.23
N SER A 373 18.17 37.39 1.24
CA SER A 373 17.43 36.28 0.60
C SER A 373 17.70 36.23 -0.91
N HIS A 374 17.67 37.39 -1.57
CA HIS A 374 17.97 37.50 -3.00
C HIS A 374 19.43 37.09 -3.30
N ALA A 375 20.40 37.56 -2.51
CA ALA A 375 21.80 37.18 -2.67
C ALA A 375 22.00 35.67 -2.52
N LEU A 376 21.46 35.04 -1.47
CA LEU A 376 21.55 33.59 -1.26
C LEU A 376 20.98 32.79 -2.43
N ARG A 377 19.84 33.23 -2.99
CA ARG A 377 19.26 32.61 -4.19
C ARG A 377 20.17 32.75 -5.39
N VAL A 378 20.63 33.97 -5.70
CA VAL A 378 21.47 34.22 -6.88
C VAL A 378 22.80 33.47 -6.82
N TYR A 379 23.44 33.40 -5.65
CA TYR A 379 24.69 32.66 -5.47
C TYR A 379 24.52 31.13 -5.46
N GLY A 380 23.34 30.63 -5.06
CA GLY A 380 23.10 29.20 -4.93
C GLY A 380 22.46 28.53 -6.15
N VAL A 381 21.78 29.28 -7.03
CA VAL A 381 21.13 28.74 -8.25
C VAL A 381 22.15 28.09 -9.18
N LEU A 382 21.78 26.98 -9.82
CA LEU A 382 22.58 26.40 -10.89
C LEU A 382 22.43 27.25 -12.15
N ILE A 383 23.50 27.98 -12.51
CA ILE A 383 23.59 28.79 -13.72
C ILE A 383 24.68 28.16 -14.59
N PRO A 384 24.34 27.48 -15.71
CA PRO A 384 25.31 26.71 -16.49
C PRO A 384 26.53 27.50 -16.94
N SER A 385 26.35 28.74 -17.39
CA SER A 385 27.46 29.62 -17.80
C SER A 385 28.44 29.92 -16.67
N GLN A 386 27.96 30.14 -15.45
CA GLN A 386 28.81 30.40 -14.29
C GLN A 386 29.54 29.13 -13.82
N VAL A 387 28.89 27.97 -13.91
CA VAL A 387 29.56 26.68 -13.65
C VAL A 387 30.72 26.47 -14.64
N MET A 388 30.51 26.75 -15.92
CA MET A 388 31.57 26.67 -16.93
C MET A 388 32.71 27.68 -16.68
N ASN A 389 32.43 28.78 -15.98
CA ASN A 389 33.40 29.79 -15.57
C ASN A 389 34.07 29.51 -14.21
N GLY A 390 33.89 28.31 -13.63
CA GLY A 390 34.58 27.87 -12.42
C GLY A 390 33.75 27.92 -11.14
N GLU A 391 32.47 28.34 -11.19
CA GLU A 391 31.59 28.37 -10.02
C GLU A 391 31.00 26.99 -9.67
N TYR A 392 31.87 25.98 -9.51
CA TYR A 392 31.47 24.57 -9.37
C TYR A 392 30.65 24.27 -8.11
N TRP A 393 30.70 25.11 -7.08
CA TRP A 393 29.86 24.96 -5.88
C TRP A 393 28.37 24.97 -6.22
N ARG A 394 27.98 25.60 -7.34
CA ARG A 394 26.59 25.63 -7.84
C ARG A 394 26.05 24.24 -8.18
N LEU A 395 26.91 23.27 -8.50
CA LEU A 395 26.53 21.86 -8.68
C LEU A 395 26.11 21.17 -7.36
N PHE A 396 26.33 21.82 -6.23
CA PHE A 396 25.93 21.34 -4.91
C PHE A 396 24.85 22.22 -4.28
N THR A 397 25.00 23.54 -4.30
CA THR A 397 24.09 24.46 -3.60
C THR A 397 22.67 24.44 -4.16
N TYR A 398 22.52 24.22 -5.46
CA TYR A 398 21.20 24.23 -6.12
C TYR A 398 20.25 23.14 -5.59
N LEU A 399 20.80 22.05 -5.02
CA LEU A 399 20.05 20.94 -4.45
C LEU A 399 19.18 21.35 -3.26
N PHE A 400 19.47 22.48 -2.63
CA PHE A 400 18.77 22.93 -1.43
C PHE A 400 17.83 24.11 -1.69
N LEU A 401 17.96 24.78 -2.84
CA LEU A 401 17.10 25.89 -3.22
C LEU A 401 15.80 25.40 -3.86
N HIS A 402 14.69 26.10 -3.62
CA HIS A 402 13.40 25.77 -4.23
C HIS A 402 12.69 27.04 -4.72
N ALA A 403 12.04 26.93 -5.88
CA ALA A 403 11.37 28.06 -6.51
C ALA A 403 10.11 28.54 -5.75
N HIS A 404 9.42 27.62 -5.06
CA HIS A 404 8.16 27.89 -4.35
C HIS A 404 7.80 26.74 -3.39
N VAL A 405 6.85 26.97 -2.48
CA VAL A 405 6.50 26.04 -1.40
C VAL A 405 6.04 24.66 -1.88
N SER A 406 5.20 24.58 -2.93
CA SER A 406 4.76 23.28 -3.46
C SER A 406 5.91 22.50 -4.08
N HIS A 407 6.90 23.17 -4.67
CA HIS A 407 8.10 22.51 -5.19
C HIS A 407 8.91 21.89 -4.03
N ALA A 408 9.14 22.63 -2.94
CA ALA A 408 9.80 22.08 -1.74
C ALA A 408 9.00 20.92 -1.11
N ALA A 409 7.68 21.06 -0.99
CA ALA A 409 6.81 20.05 -0.42
C ALA A 409 6.83 18.73 -1.23
N LEU A 410 6.79 18.81 -2.56
CA LEU A 410 6.88 17.64 -3.43
C LEU A 410 8.25 16.96 -3.36
N ASN A 411 9.34 17.73 -3.26
CA ASN A 411 10.68 17.17 -3.07
C ASN A 411 10.81 16.45 -1.72
N ILE A 412 10.32 17.06 -0.63
CA ILE A 412 10.33 16.43 0.70
C ILE A 412 9.49 15.15 0.70
N LEU A 413 8.34 15.15 0.02
CA LEU A 413 7.49 13.96 -0.13
C LEU A 413 8.20 12.85 -0.93
N GLY A 414 8.82 13.19 -2.05
CA GLY A 414 9.61 12.25 -2.86
C GLY A 414 10.79 11.67 -2.08
N LEU A 415 11.51 12.52 -1.36
CA LEU A 415 12.61 12.12 -0.47
C LEU A 415 12.12 11.18 0.64
N TYR A 416 10.98 11.46 1.25
CA TYR A 416 10.41 10.61 2.30
C TYR A 416 10.01 9.21 1.79
N TRP A 417 9.45 9.12 0.58
CA TRP A 417 9.07 7.83 -0.01
C TRP A 417 10.27 7.04 -0.51
N PHE A 418 11.06 7.60 -1.42
CA PHE A 418 12.15 6.85 -2.06
C PHE A 418 13.42 6.81 -1.22
N GLY A 419 13.64 7.82 -0.38
CA GLY A 419 14.81 7.87 0.51
C GLY A 419 14.78 6.78 1.57
N ARG A 420 13.63 6.53 2.20
CA ARG A 420 13.50 5.45 3.19
C ARG A 420 13.75 4.08 2.58
N MET A 421 13.17 3.82 1.42
CA MET A 421 13.40 2.59 0.67
C MET A 421 14.88 2.40 0.32
N THR A 422 15.54 3.46 -0.14
CA THR A 422 16.98 3.43 -0.46
C THR A 422 17.83 3.21 0.79
N VAL A 423 17.50 3.82 1.93
CA VAL A 423 18.18 3.55 3.20
C VAL A 423 17.98 2.10 3.65
N ASN A 424 16.80 1.50 3.45
CA ASN A 424 16.56 0.10 3.81
C ASN A 424 17.44 -0.85 2.97
N ILE A 425 17.63 -0.54 1.69
CA ILE A 425 18.40 -1.35 0.75
C ILE A 425 19.92 -1.16 0.94
N TYR A 426 20.38 0.09 1.07
CA TYR A 426 21.80 0.43 1.01
C TYR A 426 22.39 0.86 2.37
N GLY A 427 21.55 1.22 3.34
CA GLY A 427 21.98 1.83 4.59
C GLY A 427 22.17 3.35 4.48
N PRO A 428 22.29 4.06 5.63
CA PRO A 428 22.29 5.52 5.68
C PRO A 428 23.50 6.17 5.00
N ILE A 429 24.69 5.55 5.10
CA ILE A 429 25.93 6.09 4.52
C ILE A 429 25.85 6.07 2.99
N LYS A 430 25.57 4.90 2.40
CA LYS A 430 25.43 4.76 0.94
C LYS A 430 24.30 5.62 0.40
N PHE A 431 23.19 5.74 1.13
CA PHE A 431 22.11 6.66 0.79
C PHE A 431 22.60 8.12 0.65
N MET A 432 23.37 8.63 1.62
CA MET A 432 23.90 10.00 1.54
C MET A 432 24.89 10.17 0.39
N ILE A 433 25.74 9.17 0.13
CA ILE A 433 26.64 9.16 -1.03
C ILE A 433 25.82 9.24 -2.33
N ILE A 434 24.77 8.43 -2.46
CA ILE A 434 23.88 8.43 -3.63
C ILE A 434 23.21 9.80 -3.79
N TYR A 435 22.62 10.36 -2.72
CA TYR A 435 21.94 11.66 -2.80
C TYR A 435 22.87 12.76 -3.31
N VAL A 436 24.06 12.90 -2.70
CA VAL A 436 25.00 13.96 -3.05
C VAL A 436 25.62 13.72 -4.42
N ALA A 437 26.14 12.53 -4.69
CA ALA A 437 26.82 12.22 -5.94
C ALA A 437 25.86 12.24 -7.14
N ALA A 438 24.66 11.66 -7.01
CA ALA A 438 23.67 11.72 -8.07
C ALA A 438 23.13 13.14 -8.27
N GLY A 439 23.02 13.94 -7.19
CA GLY A 439 22.70 15.37 -7.29
C GLY A 439 23.74 16.16 -8.09
N ILE A 440 25.02 15.99 -7.77
CA ILE A 440 26.10 16.65 -8.52
C ILE A 440 26.10 16.20 -9.99
N LEU A 441 26.01 14.88 -10.26
CA LEU A 441 25.99 14.35 -11.63
C LEU A 441 24.74 14.78 -12.41
N SER A 442 23.61 14.94 -11.72
CA SER A 442 22.38 15.53 -12.28
C SER A 442 22.61 16.98 -12.71
N GLY A 443 23.26 17.79 -11.86
CA GLY A 443 23.65 19.16 -12.20
C GLY A 443 24.60 19.22 -13.39
N VAL A 444 25.60 18.33 -13.44
CA VAL A 444 26.53 18.23 -14.57
C VAL A 444 25.78 17.90 -15.87
N ALA A 445 24.89 16.90 -15.84
CA ALA A 445 24.07 16.55 -17.01
C ALA A 445 23.21 17.73 -17.47
N HIS A 446 22.62 18.48 -16.53
CA HIS A 446 21.83 19.67 -16.84
C HIS A 446 22.66 20.79 -17.46
N VAL A 447 23.87 21.06 -16.94
CA VAL A 447 24.78 22.07 -17.49
C VAL A 447 25.18 21.74 -18.94
N VAL A 448 25.44 20.46 -19.22
CA VAL A 448 25.88 20.01 -20.55
C VAL A 448 24.72 19.98 -21.55
N LEU A 449 23.55 19.47 -21.14
CA LEU A 449 22.44 19.18 -22.05
C LEU A 449 21.40 20.31 -22.13
N ALA A 450 21.35 21.20 -21.15
CA ALA A 450 20.44 22.34 -21.09
C ALA A 450 21.17 23.64 -20.67
N PRO A 451 22.24 24.06 -21.38
CA PRO A 451 23.10 25.18 -20.98
C PRO A 451 22.39 26.54 -20.92
N ALA A 452 21.22 26.67 -21.56
CA ALA A 452 20.42 27.88 -21.55
C ALA A 452 19.41 27.97 -20.39
N GLN A 453 19.32 26.95 -19.53
CA GLN A 453 18.29 26.85 -18.49
C GLN A 453 18.92 26.79 -17.10
N ASN A 454 18.51 27.71 -16.22
CA ASN A 454 18.88 27.66 -14.82
C ASN A 454 18.09 26.56 -14.08
N ALA A 455 18.65 26.01 -13.01
CA ALA A 455 17.98 25.01 -12.19
C ALA A 455 18.10 25.28 -10.69
N VAL A 456 17.05 24.89 -9.97
CA VAL A 456 16.99 24.81 -8.50
C VAL A 456 16.17 23.58 -8.13
N GLY A 457 16.49 22.95 -7.00
CA GLY A 457 15.68 21.89 -6.43
C GLY A 457 16.46 20.61 -6.17
N ALA A 458 16.03 19.89 -5.14
CA ALA A 458 16.57 18.57 -4.79
C ALA A 458 16.16 17.47 -5.79
N SER A 459 15.33 17.78 -6.78
CA SER A 459 14.61 16.79 -7.59
C SER A 459 15.56 15.90 -8.40
N GLY A 460 16.68 16.44 -8.90
CA GLY A 460 17.74 15.66 -9.54
C GLY A 460 18.34 14.58 -8.62
N ALA A 461 18.66 14.96 -7.39
CA ALA A 461 19.17 14.02 -6.38
C ALA A 461 18.10 12.99 -5.96
N ILE A 462 16.84 13.41 -5.86
CA ILE A 462 15.71 12.50 -5.56
C ILE A 462 15.46 11.52 -6.70
N MET A 463 15.57 11.95 -7.96
CA MET A 463 15.54 11.04 -9.11
C MET A 463 16.73 10.08 -9.08
N GLY A 464 17.88 10.51 -8.55
CA GLY A 464 19.00 9.62 -8.25
C GLY A 464 18.71 8.57 -7.19
N ILE A 465 18.13 8.97 -6.06
CA ILE A 465 17.64 8.03 -5.04
C ILE A 465 16.63 7.05 -5.65
N PHE A 466 15.70 7.55 -6.46
CA PHE A 466 14.70 6.74 -7.16
C PHE A 466 15.36 5.71 -8.09
N GLY A 467 16.34 6.12 -8.90
CA GLY A 467 17.12 5.22 -9.76
C GLY A 467 17.87 4.16 -8.95
N ALA A 468 18.51 4.57 -7.85
CA ALA A 468 19.23 3.65 -6.98
C ALA A 468 18.30 2.63 -6.30
N ALA A 469 17.09 3.03 -5.90
CA ALA A 469 16.08 2.10 -5.40
C ALA A 469 15.70 1.04 -6.45
N GLY A 470 15.56 1.44 -7.72
CA GLY A 470 15.31 0.51 -8.83
C GLY A 470 16.45 -0.48 -9.04
N ALA A 471 17.70 0.00 -9.02
CA ALA A 471 18.89 -0.86 -9.03
C ALA A 471 18.92 -1.81 -7.82
N GLY A 472 18.47 -1.34 -6.66
CA GLY A 472 18.41 -2.11 -5.42
C GLY A 472 17.45 -3.30 -5.51
N ILE A 473 16.23 -3.05 -6.00
CA ILE A 473 15.23 -4.10 -6.26
C ILE A 473 15.76 -5.11 -7.27
N TRP A 474 16.44 -4.63 -8.31
CA TRP A 474 17.05 -5.50 -9.32
C TRP A 474 18.13 -6.39 -8.73
N LEU A 475 19.02 -5.85 -7.89
CA LEU A 475 20.06 -6.62 -7.21
C LEU A 475 19.51 -7.62 -6.19
N LEU A 476 18.34 -7.33 -5.60
CA LEU A 476 17.65 -8.23 -4.67
C LEU A 476 16.79 -9.30 -5.37
N LYS A 477 17.02 -9.55 -6.66
CA LYS A 477 16.20 -10.47 -7.47
C LYS A 477 16.07 -11.88 -6.88
N ASP A 478 17.10 -12.37 -6.19
CA ASP A 478 17.12 -13.74 -5.67
C ASP A 478 16.51 -13.83 -4.26
N GLN A 479 16.28 -12.70 -3.58
CA GLN A 479 15.67 -12.65 -2.25
C GLN A 479 14.22 -12.17 -2.28
N LEU A 480 13.87 -11.28 -3.22
CA LEU A 480 12.50 -10.81 -3.39
C LEU A 480 11.67 -11.80 -4.22
N PRO A 481 10.45 -12.13 -3.79
CA PRO A 481 9.54 -12.92 -4.61
C PRO A 481 9.34 -12.29 -6.00
N LYS A 482 9.19 -13.15 -7.01
CA LYS A 482 9.16 -12.74 -8.43
C LYS A 482 8.00 -11.79 -8.73
N GLY A 483 6.80 -12.04 -8.19
CA GLY A 483 5.62 -11.22 -8.46
C GLY A 483 5.74 -9.82 -7.88
N ILE A 484 6.08 -9.68 -6.58
CA ILE A 484 6.26 -8.35 -5.97
C ILE A 484 7.40 -7.59 -6.66
N ARG A 485 8.53 -8.24 -6.95
CA ARG A 485 9.65 -7.61 -7.66
C ARG A 485 9.22 -7.08 -9.03
N LYS A 486 8.47 -7.88 -9.80
CA LYS A 486 7.95 -7.46 -11.11
C LYS A 486 6.98 -6.29 -10.96
N GLN A 487 6.09 -6.34 -9.97
CA GLN A 487 5.15 -5.25 -9.68
C GLN A 487 5.89 -3.95 -9.34
N GLU A 488 6.90 -4.02 -8.48
CA GLU A 488 7.72 -2.87 -8.09
C GLU A 488 8.46 -2.26 -9.27
N ILE A 489 9.17 -3.08 -10.06
CA ILE A 489 9.88 -2.59 -11.25
C ILE A 489 8.89 -1.97 -12.24
N THR A 490 7.74 -2.61 -12.48
CA THR A 490 6.72 -2.08 -13.38
C THR A 490 6.19 -0.74 -12.88
N TRP A 491 5.87 -0.64 -11.59
CA TRP A 491 5.41 0.60 -10.96
C TRP A 491 6.45 1.72 -11.06
N MET A 492 7.72 1.43 -10.76
CA MET A 492 8.79 2.41 -10.87
C MET A 492 9.03 2.83 -12.33
N LEU A 493 9.00 1.90 -13.29
CA LEU A 493 9.10 2.25 -14.71
C LEU A 493 7.94 3.15 -15.14
N CYS A 494 6.70 2.84 -14.71
CA CYS A 494 5.56 3.71 -14.97
C CYS A 494 5.77 5.12 -14.40
N LEU A 495 6.24 5.24 -13.15
CA LEU A 495 6.53 6.56 -12.54
C LEU A 495 7.65 7.30 -13.26
N ALA A 496 8.73 6.63 -13.64
CA ALA A 496 9.83 7.24 -14.39
C ALA A 496 9.36 7.76 -15.76
N ILE A 497 8.56 6.96 -16.48
CA ILE A 497 7.97 7.36 -17.75
C ILE A 497 7.00 8.53 -17.54
N SER A 498 6.14 8.47 -16.53
CA SER A 498 5.24 9.59 -16.19
C SER A 498 6.00 10.87 -15.87
N GLN A 499 7.12 10.79 -15.16
CA GLN A 499 7.98 11.94 -14.88
C GLN A 499 8.54 12.53 -16.18
N VAL A 500 9.13 11.71 -17.05
CA VAL A 500 9.69 12.16 -18.33
C VAL A 500 8.61 12.81 -19.22
N VAL A 501 7.41 12.24 -19.25
CA VAL A 501 6.27 12.80 -19.98
C VAL A 501 5.87 14.15 -19.38
N LEU A 502 5.69 14.24 -18.06
CA LEU A 502 5.32 15.49 -17.38
C LEU A 502 6.35 16.60 -17.59
N ASP A 503 7.64 16.26 -17.56
CA ASP A 503 8.75 17.19 -17.79
C ASP A 503 8.67 17.88 -19.16
N GLN A 504 7.98 17.30 -20.16
CA GLN A 504 7.77 17.93 -21.47
C GLN A 504 6.64 18.95 -21.49
N PHE A 505 5.67 18.83 -20.60
CA PHE A 505 4.46 19.65 -20.61
C PHE A 505 4.44 20.72 -19.52
N VAL A 506 5.18 20.54 -18.43
CA VAL A 506 5.25 21.51 -17.33
C VAL A 506 6.37 22.52 -17.62
N PRO A 507 6.06 23.81 -17.77
CA PRO A 507 7.07 24.83 -18.01
C PRO A 507 8.07 24.96 -16.86
N HIS A 508 9.31 25.33 -17.18
CA HIS A 508 10.37 25.61 -16.21
C HIS A 508 10.77 24.42 -15.31
N VAL A 509 10.67 23.20 -15.84
CA VAL A 509 11.17 21.98 -15.20
C VAL A 509 12.53 21.58 -15.76
N ALA A 510 13.46 21.23 -14.88
CA ALA A 510 14.82 20.81 -15.25
C ALA A 510 14.85 19.34 -15.72
N ALA A 511 14.25 19.04 -16.87
CA ALA A 511 14.10 17.69 -17.41
C ALA A 511 15.43 16.92 -17.53
N MET A 512 16.50 17.60 -17.98
CA MET A 512 17.82 17.00 -18.11
C MET A 512 18.45 16.68 -16.75
N ALA A 513 18.19 17.49 -15.72
CA ALA A 513 18.59 17.18 -14.36
C ALA A 513 17.89 15.91 -13.85
N HIS A 514 16.58 15.76 -14.09
CA HIS A 514 15.83 14.57 -13.68
C HIS A 514 16.35 13.30 -14.34
N LEU A 515 16.53 13.33 -15.67
CA LEU A 515 17.04 12.18 -16.42
C LEU A 515 18.48 11.83 -16.02
N GLY A 516 19.36 12.83 -15.91
CA GLY A 516 20.74 12.64 -15.47
C GLY A 516 20.82 12.07 -14.06
N GLY A 517 19.99 12.59 -13.14
CA GLY A 517 19.86 12.07 -11.78
C GLY A 517 19.42 10.61 -11.76
N LEU A 518 18.34 10.27 -12.47
CA LEU A 518 17.81 8.91 -12.59
C LEU A 518 18.89 7.91 -13.03
N ILE A 519 19.60 8.22 -14.11
CA ILE A 519 20.64 7.35 -14.67
C ILE A 519 21.83 7.25 -13.72
N ALA A 520 22.33 8.38 -13.22
CA ALA A 520 23.47 8.41 -12.29
C ALA A 520 23.17 7.61 -11.02
N GLY A 521 21.98 7.79 -10.44
CA GLY A 521 21.54 7.06 -9.27
C GLY A 521 21.42 5.56 -9.49
N PHE A 522 20.86 5.14 -10.63
CA PHE A 522 20.78 3.71 -10.97
C PHE A 522 22.19 3.08 -11.06
N ILE A 523 23.12 3.74 -11.76
CA ILE A 523 24.51 3.29 -11.88
C ILE A 523 25.21 3.25 -10.51
N LEU A 524 25.09 4.31 -9.72
CA LEU A 524 25.65 4.37 -8.37
C LEU A 524 25.09 3.28 -7.45
N GLY A 525 23.80 2.98 -7.56
CA GLY A 525 23.15 1.88 -6.84
C GLY A 525 23.77 0.52 -7.20
N LEU A 526 23.99 0.27 -8.50
CA LEU A 526 24.67 -0.95 -8.97
C LEU A 526 26.10 -1.05 -8.43
N ILE A 527 26.87 0.04 -8.49
CA ILE A 527 28.28 0.08 -8.05
C ILE A 527 28.40 -0.12 -6.54
N LEU A 528 27.60 0.62 -5.76
CA LEU A 528 27.70 0.57 -4.30
C LEU A 528 27.17 -0.75 -3.72
N GLY A 529 26.27 -1.42 -4.43
CA GLY A 529 25.71 -2.72 -4.05
C GLY A 529 24.82 -2.69 -2.81
N VAL A 530 23.85 -3.60 -2.75
CA VAL A 530 22.90 -3.67 -1.64
C VAL A 530 23.55 -4.17 -0.36
N ARG A 531 23.09 -3.66 0.79
CA ARG A 531 23.38 -4.28 2.08
C ARG A 531 22.48 -5.50 2.19
N LYS A 532 23.02 -6.70 2.44
CA LYS A 532 22.20 -7.90 2.69
C LYS A 532 21.30 -7.64 3.91
N PRO A 533 19.97 -7.45 3.74
CA PRO A 533 19.09 -7.20 4.86
C PRO A 533 18.93 -8.50 5.64
N LYS A 534 19.50 -8.59 6.85
CA LYS A 534 19.24 -9.74 7.74
C LYS A 534 17.85 -9.59 8.33
N VAL A 535 16.97 -10.56 8.12
CA VAL A 535 15.74 -10.71 8.91
C VAL A 535 16.08 -11.73 9.99
N GLU A 536 16.32 -11.25 11.20
CA GLU A 536 16.41 -12.13 12.37
C GLU A 536 14.98 -12.31 12.87
N LEU A 537 14.46 -13.53 12.74
CA LEU A 537 13.29 -13.92 13.52
C LEU A 537 13.70 -13.84 15.00
N PRO A 538 12.84 -13.37 15.90
CA PRO A 538 13.13 -13.44 17.32
C PRO A 538 13.44 -14.90 17.67
N ALA A 539 14.66 -15.13 18.17
CA ALA A 539 15.07 -16.43 18.68
C ALA A 539 14.39 -16.67 20.02
N TYR A 540 13.83 -17.86 20.21
CA TYR A 540 13.38 -18.37 21.51
C TYR A 540 14.06 -19.69 21.80
#